data_AF-A0A846C2N2-F1
#
_entry.id   AF-A0A846C2N2-F1
#
_cell.length_a   1.000
_cell.length_b   1.000
_cell.length_c   1.000
_cell.angle_alpha   90.00
_cell.angle_beta   90.00
_cell.angle_gamma   90.00
#
_symmetry.space_group_name_H-M   'P 1'
#
loop_
_entity.id
_entity.type
_entity.pdbx_description
1 polymer ?
#
loop_
_entity_poly.entity_id
_entity_poly.type
_entity_poly.pdbx_seq_one_letter_code
_entity_poly.pdbx_strand_id
1 'polypeptide(L)' 'MLDAEEFTIGSAATRASDRFIYNDTTGALFFDPDGTGTLAQVQFAELSGGFALTNSDIFVV' A
#
# COMPACT_ATOMS: atom_id res chain seq x y z
N MET A 1 -8.37 11.37 5.45
CA MET A 1 -8.07 10.78 4.14
C MET A 1 -6.57 10.64 4.07
N LEU A 2 -6.07 9.53 3.55
CA LEU A 2 -4.64 9.30 3.38
C LEU A 2 -4.08 10.25 2.29
N ASP A 3 -2.84 10.70 2.41
CA ASP A 3 -2.20 11.47 1.33
C ASP A 3 -2.02 10.58 0.08
N ALA A 4 -2.15 11.16 -1.11
CA ALA A 4 -1.95 10.41 -2.34
C ALA A 4 -0.52 9.89 -2.49
N GLU A 5 0.47 10.58 -1.92
CA GLU A 5 1.87 10.17 -1.93
C GLU A 5 2.17 9.00 -0.97
N GLU A 6 1.27 8.71 -0.03
CA GLU A 6 1.39 7.61 0.93
C GLU A 6 0.77 6.30 0.43
N PHE A 7 0.05 6.32 -0.70
CA PHE A 7 -0.56 5.14 -1.30
C PHE A 7 0.03 4.84 -2.68
N THR A 8 0.45 3.60 -2.90
CA THR A 8 0.96 3.14 -4.19
C THR A 8 0.39 1.80 -4.60
N ILE A 9 0.29 1.58 -5.91
CA ILE A 9 -0.09 0.31 -6.51
C ILE A 9 1.18 -0.36 -7.02
N GLY A 10 1.42 -1.59 -6.59
CA GLY A 10 2.62 -2.36 -6.92
C GLY A 10 2.91 -3.45 -5.91
N SER A 11 4.05 -4.13 -6.08
CA SER A 11 4.47 -5.22 -5.19
C SER A 11 5.23 -4.75 -3.96
N ALA A 12 5.85 -3.56 -4.01
CA ALA A 12 6.63 -2.99 -2.92
C ALA A 12 6.71 -1.46 -2.99
N ALA A 13 7.16 -0.86 -1.90
CA ALA A 13 7.41 0.56 -1.78
C ALA A 13 8.63 1.00 -2.62
N THR A 14 8.57 2.19 -3.23
CA THR A 14 9.60 2.71 -4.14
C THR A 14 10.01 4.15 -3.85
N ARG A 15 9.23 4.86 -3.05
CA ARG A 15 9.49 6.23 -2.61
C ARG A 15 9.40 6.32 -1.11
N ALA A 16 10.26 7.10 -0.49
CA ALA A 16 10.25 7.32 0.95
C ALA A 16 8.91 7.85 1.51
N SER A 17 7.92 8.22 0.69
CA SER A 17 6.54 8.54 1.09
C SER A 17 5.60 7.34 1.07
N ASP A 18 5.84 6.30 0.28
CA ASP A 18 4.96 5.15 0.11
C ASP A 18 4.76 4.47 1.49
N ARG A 19 3.53 4.44 2.02
CA ARG A 19 3.22 3.79 3.31
C ARG A 19 2.33 2.59 3.13
N PHE A 20 1.33 2.72 2.28
CA PHE A 20 0.36 1.69 1.98
C PHE A 20 0.53 1.23 0.53
N ILE A 21 0.73 -0.07 0.37
CA ILE A 21 1.01 -0.69 -0.92
C ILE A 21 -0.09 -1.68 -1.23
N TYR A 22 -0.74 -1.52 -2.37
CA TYR A 22 -1.69 -2.49 -2.89
C TYR A 22 -1.09 -3.23 -4.10
N ASN A 23 -0.88 -4.53 -3.95
CA ASN A 23 -0.52 -5.38 -5.07
C ASN A 23 -1.80 -5.79 -5.80
N ASP A 24 -2.11 -5.12 -6.90
CA ASP A 24 -3.30 -5.36 -7.71
C ASP A 24 -3.31 -6.72 -8.45
N THR A 25 -2.15 -7.39 -8.53
CA THR A 25 -2.01 -8.72 -9.12
C THR A 25 -2.41 -9.82 -8.14
N THR A 26 -2.06 -9.66 -6.85
CA THR A 26 -2.36 -10.67 -5.82
C THR A 26 -3.50 -10.27 -4.89
N GLY A 27 -3.90 -9.00 -4.88
CA GLY A 27 -4.85 -8.45 -3.92
C GLY A 27 -4.25 -8.10 -2.55
N ALA A 28 -2.95 -8.30 -2.34
CA ALA A 28 -2.32 -8.10 -1.05
C ALA A 28 -2.16 -6.61 -0.70
N LEU A 29 -2.44 -6.27 0.56
CA LEU A 29 -2.23 -4.95 1.15
C LEU A 29 -1.10 -5.00 2.17
N PHE A 30 -0.14 -4.10 2.00
CA PHE A 30 1.03 -4.00 2.85
C PHE A 30 1.18 -2.61 3.45
N PHE A 31 1.79 -2.57 4.64
CA PHE A 31 2.31 -1.35 5.23
C PHE A 31 3.84 -1.39 5.21
N ASP A 32 4.47 -0.36 4.68
CA ASP A 32 5.92 -0.15 4.74
C ASP A 32 6.24 1.04 5.67
N PRO A 33 6.93 0.80 6.80
CA PRO A 33 7.24 1.85 7.77
C PRO A 33 8.27 2.87 7.26
N ASP A 34 9.12 2.52 6.29
CA ASP A 34 10.13 3.43 5.72
C ASP A 34 9.79 3.90 4.29
N GLY A 35 8.94 3.16 3.59
CA GLY A 35 8.49 3.42 2.22
C GLY A 35 9.53 3.21 1.14
N THR A 36 10.73 2.83 1.51
CA THR A 36 11.83 2.61 0.58
C THR A 36 11.98 1.15 0.18
N GLY A 37 11.27 0.23 0.85
CA GLY A 37 11.45 -1.21 0.71
C GLY A 37 12.76 -1.72 1.31
N THR A 38 13.49 -0.88 2.06
CA THR A 38 14.71 -1.28 2.76
C THR A 38 14.35 -2.14 3.97
N LEU A 39 13.38 -1.68 4.77
CA LEU A 39 12.71 -2.51 5.74
C LEU A 39 11.67 -3.40 5.05
N ALA A 40 11.45 -4.58 5.62
CA ALA A 40 10.41 -5.48 5.12
C ALA A 40 9.02 -4.87 5.39
N GLN A 41 8.24 -4.69 4.34
CA GLN A 41 6.82 -4.36 4.46
C GLN A 41 6.03 -5.49 5.13
N VAL A 42 4.95 -5.13 5.84
CA VAL A 42 4.08 -6.07 6.56
C VAL A 42 2.76 -6.21 5.83
N GLN A 43 2.41 -7.43 5.40
CA GLN A 43 1.08 -7.70 4.85
C GLN A 43 0.06 -7.72 5.99
N PHE A 44 -1.03 -6.97 5.85
CA PHE A 44 -2.07 -6.90 6.87
C PHE A 44 -3.48 -7.24 6.33
N ALA A 45 -3.65 -7.31 5.02
CA ALA A 45 -4.90 -7.73 4.40
C ALA A 45 -4.65 -8.34 3.00
N GLU A 46 -5.68 -9.01 2.49
CA GLU A 46 -5.76 -9.49 1.12
C GLU A 46 -7.19 -9.32 0.63
N LEU A 47 -7.35 -8.73 -0.55
CA LEU A 47 -8.62 -8.58 -1.24
C LEU A 47 -8.70 -9.66 -2.31
N SER A 48 -9.88 -10.26 -2.53
CA SER A 48 -10.08 -11.32 -3.52
C SER A 48 -9.96 -10.87 -5.00
N GLY A 49 -9.38 -9.68 -5.25
CA GLY A 49 -8.99 -9.16 -6.56
C GLY A 49 -10.00 -8.22 -7.22
N GLY A 50 -9.48 -7.37 -8.13
CA GLY A 50 -10.25 -6.60 -9.12
C GLY A 50 -10.70 -5.19 -8.73
N PHE A 51 -10.35 -4.70 -7.54
CA PHE A 51 -10.73 -3.35 -7.13
C PHE A 51 -9.69 -2.31 -7.52
N ALA A 52 -10.15 -1.20 -8.11
CA ALA A 52 -9.34 0.00 -8.33
C ALA A 52 -9.29 0.82 -7.02
N LEU A 53 -8.48 0.37 -6.06
CA LEU A 53 -8.27 1.11 -4.81
C LEU A 53 -7.57 2.44 -5.06
N THR A 54 -7.93 3.43 -4.25
CA THR A 54 -7.31 4.75 -4.17
C THR A 54 -6.97 5.09 -2.73
N ASN A 55 -6.17 6.14 -2.51
CA ASN A 55 -5.89 6.67 -1.16
C ASN A 55 -7.17 7.05 -0.39
N SER A 56 -8.24 7.41 -1.10
CA SER A 56 -9.50 7.85 -0.49
C SER A 56 -10.30 6.70 0.12
N ASP A 57 -9.98 5.46 -0.26
CA ASP A 57 -10.56 4.24 0.32
C ASP A 57 -9.87 3.85 1.65
N ILE A 58 -8.79 4.55 2.02
CA ILE A 58 -8.00 4.27 3.22
C ILE A 58 -8.19 5.40 4.24
N PHE A 59 -8.56 5.01 5.46
CA PHE A 59 -8.67 5.90 6.61
C PHE A 59 -7.90 5.32 7.80
N VAL A 60 -6.97 6.11 8.35
CA VAL A 60 -6.12 5.76 9.49
C VAL A 60 -6.59 6.55 10.72
N VAL A 61 -6.67 5.90 11.88
CA VAL A 61 -7.16 6.46 13.17
C VAL A 61 -6.13 6.38 14.29
#